data_AF-A0A3N9NDH9-F1
#
_entry.id   AF-A0A3N9NDH9-F1
#
_cell.length_a   1.000
_cell.length_b   1.000
_cell.length_c   1.000
_cell.angle_alpha   90.00
_cell.angle_beta   90.00
_cell.angle_gamma   90.00
#
_symmetry.space_group_name_H-M   'P 1'
#
loop_
_entity.id
_entity.type
_entity.pdbx_description
1 polymer ?
#
loop_
_entity_poly.entity_id
_entity_poly.type
_entity_poly.pdbx_seq_one_letter_code
_entity_poly.pdbx_strand_id
1 'polypeptide(L)'
;MSKRAKRLQRISRRLTTHQLRRLQDKDVDLGIGNLFQSQESRGGSPYFLGYYSPSGIRYALERYGFFDILKQKGFEDLKLTINTKDPYKQRIAIHYQQKDPDHMLGELVVKKRHITIYPPFPSLIYGRNFEVIAVEWLCMQNPKGDFSEDRPRLPGQKYPGLGMGEVVMEILIIMCGRLRTAGLLNTPEHFHNAQMYSSHFRYIDPVEEGKRLAIVRDLLSTYKMPEISWAIDMNCVLMNDRKFEWKGSEQIIPLDRDLQEYFNDPRYLAIVEETLASSHFRLDEEKWQQKQGEIDRFITC
;
A
#
# COMPACT_ATOMS: atom_id res chain seq x y z
N MET A 1 -12.16 1.47 -13.50
CA MET A 1 -10.94 2.26 -13.76
C MET A 1 -11.29 3.72 -14.06
N SER A 2 -10.71 4.65 -13.30
CA SER A 2 -10.90 6.10 -13.48
C SER A 2 -10.27 6.65 -14.76
N LYS A 3 -10.60 7.90 -15.11
CA LYS A 3 -9.97 8.63 -16.23
C LYS A 3 -8.46 8.78 -16.02
N ARG A 4 -8.03 8.99 -14.77
CA ARG A 4 -6.62 9.13 -14.40
C ARG A 4 -5.86 7.81 -14.54
N ALA A 5 -6.42 6.72 -14.04
CA ALA A 5 -5.86 5.37 -14.20
C ALA A 5 -5.66 5.01 -15.68
N LYS A 6 -6.69 5.21 -16.51
CA LYS A 6 -6.62 5.00 -17.97
C LYS A 6 -5.50 5.82 -18.64
N ARG A 7 -5.27 7.06 -18.20
CA ARG A 7 -4.18 7.91 -18.72
C ARG A 7 -2.81 7.32 -18.36
N LEU A 8 -2.60 6.91 -17.11
CA LEU A 8 -1.34 6.31 -16.66
C LEU A 8 -1.01 5.02 -17.41
N GLN A 9 -2.00 4.15 -17.62
CA GLN A 9 -1.86 2.93 -18.43
C GLN A 9 -1.49 3.21 -19.90
N ARG A 10 -2.01 4.28 -20.51
CA ARG A 10 -1.61 4.66 -21.88
C ARG A 10 -0.17 5.18 -21.92
N ILE A 11 0.26 5.92 -20.90
CA ILE A 11 1.62 6.42 -20.78
C ILE A 11 2.58 5.25 -20.59
N SER A 12 2.26 4.31 -19.70
CA SER A 12 3.12 3.16 -19.37
C SER A 12 3.43 2.29 -20.58
N ARG A 13 2.47 2.10 -21.49
CA ARG A 13 2.64 1.36 -22.76
C ARG A 13 3.65 2.01 -23.72
N ARG A 14 3.92 3.31 -23.56
CA ARG A 14 4.91 4.05 -24.36
C ARG A 14 6.31 4.08 -23.74
N LEU A 15 6.44 3.70 -22.46
CA LEU A 15 7.73 3.65 -21.78
C LEU A 15 8.47 2.36 -22.17
N THR A 16 9.61 2.51 -22.86
CA THR A 16 10.38 1.38 -23.36
C THR A 16 11.28 0.79 -22.28
N THR A 17 11.64 -0.49 -22.41
CA THR A 17 12.59 -1.16 -21.52
C THR A 17 13.91 -0.40 -21.41
N HIS A 18 14.43 0.11 -22.54
CA HIS A 18 15.66 0.90 -22.55
C HIS A 18 15.54 2.16 -21.67
N GLN A 19 14.43 2.91 -21.77
CA GLN A 19 14.22 4.11 -20.96
C GLN A 19 14.14 3.82 -19.46
N LEU A 20 13.64 2.65 -19.07
CA LEU A 20 13.41 2.28 -17.67
C LEU A 20 14.60 1.56 -17.03
N ARG A 21 15.48 0.94 -17.83
CA ARG A 21 16.62 0.14 -17.35
C ARG A 21 17.97 0.79 -17.60
N ARG A 22 18.07 1.85 -18.40
CA ARG A 22 19.38 2.47 -18.68
C ARG A 22 19.98 3.04 -17.39
N LEU A 23 21.15 2.54 -17.01
CA LEU A 23 21.99 3.15 -15.98
C LEU A 23 22.74 4.33 -16.59
N GLN A 24 22.90 5.41 -15.84
CA GLN A 24 23.82 6.51 -16.16
C GLN A 24 25.15 6.28 -15.45
N ASP A 25 26.25 6.90 -15.90
CA ASP A 25 27.57 6.69 -15.30
C ASP A 25 27.60 6.99 -13.79
N LYS A 26 26.80 7.96 -13.33
CA LYS A 26 26.61 8.26 -11.91
C LYS A 26 25.84 7.20 -11.10
N ASP A 27 25.12 6.30 -11.78
CA ASP A 27 24.36 5.20 -11.18
C ASP A 27 25.23 3.93 -11.06
N VAL A 28 26.47 3.97 -11.55
CA VAL A 28 27.36 2.83 -11.73
C VAL A 28 28.62 3.03 -10.88
N ASP A 29 28.68 2.36 -9.72
CA ASP A 29 29.87 2.35 -8.86
C ASP A 29 30.87 1.29 -9.34
N LEU A 30 31.46 1.52 -10.52
CA LEU A 30 32.50 0.66 -11.12
C LEU A 30 33.88 1.01 -10.59
N GLY A 31 34.09 0.82 -9.28
CA GLY A 31 35.44 0.65 -8.76
C GLY A 31 36.02 -0.70 -9.22
N ILE A 32 37.30 -0.75 -9.60
CA ILE A 32 38.03 -1.99 -9.97
C ILE A 32 37.92 -3.06 -8.87
N GLY A 33 37.71 -2.65 -7.61
CA GLY A 33 37.45 -3.56 -6.47
C GLY A 33 36.12 -4.33 -6.52
N ASN A 34 35.14 -3.91 -7.33
CA ASN A 34 33.87 -4.63 -7.51
C ASN A 34 33.93 -5.68 -8.63
N LEU A 35 34.93 -5.64 -9.52
CA LEU A 35 35.10 -6.62 -10.61
C LEU A 35 35.67 -7.96 -10.13
N PHE A 36 36.39 -7.97 -9.00
CA PHE A 36 37.06 -9.16 -8.44
C PHE A 36 36.42 -9.66 -7.14
N GLN A 37 35.27 -9.10 -6.76
CA GLN A 37 34.51 -9.60 -5.62
C GLN A 37 33.86 -10.94 -6.00
N SER A 38 34.46 -12.02 -5.49
CA SER A 38 33.95 -13.38 -5.51
C SER A 38 32.49 -13.45 -5.04
N GLN A 39 31.80 -14.52 -5.46
CA GLN A 39 30.35 -14.79 -5.33
C GLN A 39 29.70 -14.70 -3.92
N GLU A 40 30.39 -14.17 -2.91
CA GLU A 40 29.88 -14.01 -1.54
C GLU A 40 29.60 -12.55 -1.15
N SER A 41 29.72 -11.61 -2.09
CA SER A 41 29.46 -10.20 -1.83
C SER A 41 27.95 -9.92 -1.93
N ARG A 42 27.29 -9.80 -0.77
CA ARG A 42 25.89 -9.32 -0.58
C ARG A 42 25.71 -7.85 -1.01
N GLY A 43 26.15 -7.49 -2.21
CA GLY A 43 25.94 -6.17 -2.80
C GLY A 43 24.56 -6.10 -3.42
N GLY A 44 23.71 -5.19 -2.94
CA GLY A 44 22.39 -4.94 -3.53
C GLY A 44 22.50 -4.56 -5.01
N SER A 45 21.51 -4.97 -5.82
CA SER A 45 21.44 -4.60 -7.23
C SER A 45 21.29 -3.08 -7.38
N PRO A 46 21.92 -2.42 -8.36
CA PRO A 46 21.62 -1.02 -8.67
C PRO A 46 20.19 -0.84 -9.21
N TYR A 47 19.49 -1.94 -9.52
CA TYR A 47 18.12 -1.93 -10.01
C TYR A 47 17.10 -2.13 -8.89
N PHE A 48 16.14 -1.21 -8.84
CA PHE A 48 14.95 -1.36 -8.05
C PHE A 48 14.07 -2.48 -8.63
N LEU A 49 13.73 -3.44 -7.78
CA LEU A 49 13.05 -4.70 -8.03
C LEU A 49 13.71 -5.53 -9.14
N GLY A 50 15.03 -5.37 -9.31
CA GLY A 50 15.81 -6.04 -10.35
C GLY A 50 15.55 -5.53 -11.77
N TYR A 51 14.78 -4.45 -11.93
CA TYR A 51 14.37 -3.93 -13.23
C TYR A 51 14.67 -2.45 -13.43
N TYR A 52 14.19 -1.57 -12.54
CA TYR A 52 14.22 -0.13 -12.79
C TYR A 52 15.55 0.48 -12.36
N SER A 53 16.22 1.22 -13.24
CA SER A 53 17.35 2.05 -12.82
C SER A 53 16.84 3.26 -12.01
N PRO A 54 17.69 3.90 -11.18
CA PRO A 54 17.30 5.12 -10.47
C PRO A 54 16.81 6.24 -11.40
N SER A 55 17.51 6.42 -12.52
CA SER A 55 17.12 7.33 -13.60
C SER A 55 15.83 6.90 -14.32
N GLY A 56 15.60 5.60 -14.49
CA GLY A 56 14.37 5.04 -15.03
C GLY A 56 13.15 5.27 -14.14
N ILE A 57 13.29 5.14 -12.81
CA ILE A 57 12.22 5.49 -11.84
C ILE A 57 11.87 6.97 -11.96
N ARG A 58 12.89 7.85 -11.93
CA ARG A 58 12.69 9.29 -12.08
C ARG A 58 11.94 9.61 -13.37
N TYR A 59 12.42 9.07 -14.49
CA TYR A 59 11.80 9.26 -15.79
C TYR A 59 10.34 8.77 -15.79
N ALA A 60 10.05 7.59 -15.24
CA ALA A 60 8.67 7.10 -15.14
C ALA A 60 7.76 8.05 -14.35
N LEU A 61 8.21 8.50 -13.17
CA LEU A 61 7.47 9.44 -12.33
C LEU A 61 7.22 10.79 -13.02
N GLU A 62 8.20 11.30 -13.77
CA GLU A 62 8.05 12.50 -14.62
C GLU A 62 6.98 12.27 -15.70
N ARG A 63 7.05 11.16 -16.42
CA ARG A 63 6.08 10.85 -17.48
C ARG A 63 4.66 10.64 -16.95
N TYR A 64 4.52 10.14 -15.73
CA TYR A 64 3.23 10.02 -15.05
C TYR A 64 2.70 11.34 -14.49
N GLY A 65 3.49 12.41 -14.52
CA GLY A 65 3.13 13.72 -13.97
C GLY A 65 3.13 13.73 -12.43
N PHE A 66 3.83 12.79 -11.79
CA PHE A 66 3.86 12.68 -10.33
C PHE A 66 4.44 13.94 -9.68
N PHE A 67 5.57 14.43 -10.21
CA PHE A 67 6.21 15.65 -9.72
C PHE A 67 5.38 16.91 -9.99
N ASP A 68 4.63 16.94 -11.08
CA ASP A 68 3.75 18.07 -11.41
C ASP A 68 2.61 18.20 -10.39
N ILE A 69 2.04 17.08 -9.94
CA ILE A 69 1.01 17.08 -8.88
C ILE A 69 1.58 17.62 -7.56
N LEU A 70 2.82 17.25 -7.21
CA LEU A 70 3.48 17.77 -6.01
C LEU A 70 3.75 19.29 -6.12
N LYS A 71 4.22 19.76 -7.28
CA LYS A 71 4.43 21.19 -7.53
C LYS A 71 3.13 21.99 -7.45
N GLN A 72 2.04 21.47 -8.02
CA GLN A 72 0.71 22.09 -7.91
C GLN A 72 0.19 22.18 -6.46
N LYS A 73 0.71 21.34 -5.56
CA LYS A 73 0.43 21.37 -4.13
C LYS A 73 1.37 22.30 -3.34
N GLY A 74 2.23 23.06 -4.02
CA GLY A 74 3.15 24.02 -3.38
C GLY A 74 4.45 23.39 -2.86
N PHE A 75 4.83 22.22 -3.38
CA PHE A 75 6.11 21.59 -3.07
C PHE A 75 7.12 21.77 -4.21
N GLU A 76 8.17 22.53 -3.91
CA GLU A 76 9.30 22.78 -4.78
C GLU A 76 10.57 22.09 -4.25
N ASP A 77 11.67 22.13 -5.01
CA ASP A 77 12.94 21.45 -4.70
C ASP A 77 12.75 19.98 -4.24
N LEU A 78 12.17 19.17 -5.13
CA LEU A 78 11.81 17.78 -4.83
C LEU A 78 13.04 16.86 -4.89
N LYS A 79 13.32 16.18 -3.77
CA LYS A 79 14.46 15.29 -3.58
C LYS A 79 14.00 13.82 -3.56
N LEU A 80 14.15 13.15 -4.71
CA LEU A 80 13.95 11.71 -4.85
C LEU A 80 15.18 10.93 -4.37
N THR A 81 14.98 9.98 -3.47
CA THR A 81 15.99 9.03 -2.98
C THR A 81 15.51 7.61 -3.25
N ILE A 82 16.40 6.77 -3.80
CA ILE A 82 16.13 5.36 -4.09
C ILE A 82 17.22 4.56 -3.41
N ASN A 83 16.84 3.57 -2.60
CA ASN A 83 17.75 2.68 -1.91
C ASN A 83 17.43 1.22 -2.27
N THR A 84 18.40 0.55 -2.87
CA THR A 84 18.32 -0.86 -3.31
C THR A 84 19.37 -1.74 -2.64
N LYS A 85 20.07 -1.23 -1.61
CA LYS A 85 21.15 -1.94 -0.92
C LYS A 85 20.67 -3.25 -0.30
N ASP A 86 19.48 -3.24 0.29
CA ASP A 86 18.82 -4.43 0.81
C ASP A 86 17.79 -4.94 -0.22
N PRO A 87 17.98 -6.12 -0.82
CA PRO A 87 17.02 -6.69 -1.77
C PRO A 87 15.66 -7.05 -1.14
N TYR A 88 15.61 -7.23 0.18
CA TYR A 88 14.39 -7.51 0.94
C TYR A 88 13.71 -6.25 1.48
N LYS A 89 14.34 -5.08 1.35
CA LYS A 89 13.82 -3.80 1.81
C LYS A 89 14.25 -2.66 0.88
N GLN A 90 13.66 -2.62 -0.30
CA GLN A 90 13.94 -1.57 -1.27
C GLN A 90 13.03 -0.38 -1.04
N ARG A 91 13.60 0.83 -1.11
CA ARG A 91 12.93 2.06 -0.67
C ARG A 91 12.98 3.14 -1.75
N ILE A 92 11.84 3.80 -1.96
CA ILE A 92 11.74 5.06 -2.67
C ILE A 92 11.21 6.10 -1.68
N ALA A 93 11.86 7.26 -1.58
CA ALA A 93 11.40 8.35 -0.74
C ALA A 93 11.50 9.69 -1.48
N ILE A 94 10.54 10.56 -1.25
CA ILE A 94 10.46 11.89 -1.85
C ILE A 94 10.33 12.90 -0.72
N HIS A 95 11.20 13.90 -0.73
CA HIS A 95 11.19 15.01 0.22
C HIS A 95 11.14 16.34 -0.53
N TYR A 96 10.78 17.43 0.14
CA TYR A 96 10.92 18.80 -0.38
C TYR A 96 12.01 19.54 0.39
N GLN A 97 12.87 20.31 -0.28
CA GLN A 97 13.94 21.13 0.32
C GLN A 97 15.05 20.35 1.08
N GLN A 98 14.73 19.49 2.03
CA GLN A 98 15.68 18.77 2.89
C GLN A 98 15.34 17.28 2.96
N LYS A 99 16.31 16.44 3.35
CA LYS A 99 16.15 14.97 3.42
C LYS A 99 16.02 14.52 4.88
N ASP A 100 14.95 14.94 5.54
CA ASP A 100 14.63 14.60 6.92
C ASP A 100 13.14 14.24 7.09
N PRO A 101 12.72 13.67 8.23
CA PRO A 101 11.35 13.19 8.42
C PRO A 101 10.25 14.27 8.27
N ASP A 102 10.53 15.53 8.61
CA ASP A 102 9.53 16.61 8.55
C ASP A 102 9.35 17.16 7.12
N HIS A 103 10.35 16.92 6.27
CA HIS A 103 10.30 17.26 4.86
C HIS A 103 9.86 16.09 3.95
N MET A 104 9.54 14.93 4.53
CA MET A 104 9.13 13.76 3.76
C MET A 104 7.69 13.91 3.22
N LEU A 105 7.53 13.77 1.91
CA LEU A 105 6.23 13.81 1.23
C LEU A 105 5.67 12.41 0.98
N GLY A 106 6.56 11.46 0.72
CA GLY A 106 6.13 10.08 0.57
C GLY A 106 7.27 9.10 0.62
N GLU A 107 6.93 7.89 1.03
CA GLU A 107 7.85 6.78 1.20
C GLU A 107 7.15 5.49 0.79
N LEU A 108 7.86 4.69 0.01
CA LEU A 108 7.44 3.37 -0.42
C LEU A 108 8.56 2.40 -0.06
N VAL A 109 8.24 1.37 0.71
CA VAL A 109 9.12 0.23 0.97
C VAL A 109 8.48 -1.02 0.40
N VAL A 110 9.20 -1.70 -0.48
CA VAL A 110 8.71 -2.88 -1.19
C VAL A 110 9.77 -3.97 -1.28
N LYS A 111 9.31 -5.19 -1.50
CA LYS A 111 10.14 -6.34 -1.86
C LYS A 111 9.42 -7.27 -2.82
N LYS A 112 10.18 -8.04 -3.59
CA LYS A 112 9.63 -9.25 -4.22
C LYS A 112 9.46 -10.31 -3.15
N ARG A 113 8.30 -10.95 -3.10
CA ARG A 113 8.00 -12.02 -2.14
C ARG A 113 7.33 -13.17 -2.88
N HIS A 114 7.69 -14.39 -2.53
CA HIS A 114 6.95 -15.57 -2.93
C HIS A 114 5.94 -15.90 -1.83
N ILE A 115 4.67 -16.05 -2.20
CA ILE A 115 3.60 -16.50 -1.31
C ILE A 115 3.06 -17.84 -1.79
N THR A 116 2.81 -18.75 -0.86
CA THR A 116 2.11 -20.01 -1.15
C THR A 116 0.71 -19.91 -0.59
N ILE A 117 -0.31 -20.14 -1.41
CA ILE A 117 -1.71 -19.98 -0.99
C ILE A 117 -2.31 -21.35 -0.67
N TYR A 118 -2.96 -21.44 0.48
CA TYR A 118 -3.69 -22.63 0.92
C TYR A 118 -5.15 -22.25 1.20
N PRO A 119 -6.01 -22.24 0.17
CA PRO A 119 -7.40 -21.88 0.37
C PRO A 119 -8.12 -22.83 1.33
N PRO A 120 -9.16 -22.37 2.04
CA PRO A 120 -9.94 -23.19 2.96
C PRO A 120 -10.83 -24.23 2.25
N PHE A 121 -10.76 -24.31 0.93
CA PHE A 121 -11.48 -25.27 0.10
C PHE A 121 -10.60 -25.75 -1.08
N PRO A 122 -10.89 -26.94 -1.65
CA PRO A 122 -10.13 -27.45 -2.79
C PRO A 122 -10.19 -26.49 -4.00
N SER A 123 -9.04 -25.98 -4.44
CA SER A 123 -8.95 -25.08 -5.58
C SER A 123 -7.68 -25.34 -6.39
N LEU A 124 -7.64 -24.85 -7.63
CA LEU A 124 -6.48 -24.99 -8.51
C LEU A 124 -5.22 -24.27 -8.00
N ILE A 125 -5.38 -23.34 -7.05
CA ILE A 125 -4.27 -22.58 -6.47
C ILE A 125 -3.75 -23.18 -5.16
N TYR A 126 -4.33 -24.27 -4.67
CA TYR A 126 -3.92 -24.90 -3.42
C TYR A 126 -2.46 -25.34 -3.47
N GLY A 127 -1.64 -24.82 -2.55
CA GLY A 127 -0.21 -25.10 -2.49
C GLY A 127 0.61 -24.49 -3.62
N ARG A 128 0.01 -23.66 -4.49
CA ARG A 128 0.74 -22.98 -5.55
C ARG A 128 1.45 -21.76 -5.02
N ASN A 129 2.63 -21.50 -5.60
CA ASN A 129 3.48 -20.38 -5.25
C ASN A 129 3.32 -19.24 -6.28
N PHE A 130 3.25 -18.01 -5.79
CA PHE A 130 3.10 -16.81 -6.58
C PHE A 130 4.18 -15.79 -6.19
N GLU A 131 4.92 -15.27 -7.17
CA GLU A 131 5.79 -14.11 -6.96
C GLU A 131 4.92 -12.83 -6.99
N VAL A 132 4.95 -12.06 -5.91
CA VAL A 132 4.22 -10.79 -5.74
C VAL A 132 5.17 -9.65 -5.39
N ILE A 133 4.72 -8.41 -5.59
CA ILE A 133 5.36 -7.25 -4.97
C ILE A 133 4.64 -7.01 -3.65
N ALA A 134 5.34 -7.15 -2.53
CA ALA A 134 4.82 -6.83 -1.21
C ALA A 134 5.17 -5.39 -0.86
N VAL A 135 4.15 -4.61 -0.49
CA VAL A 135 4.30 -3.27 0.10
C VAL A 135 4.41 -3.43 1.61
N GLU A 136 5.60 -3.16 2.14
CA GLU A 136 5.88 -3.24 3.58
C GLU A 136 5.57 -1.91 4.26
N TRP A 137 5.65 -0.81 3.52
CA TRP A 137 5.33 0.53 4.01
C TRP A 137 4.95 1.44 2.85
N LEU A 138 3.88 2.21 3.02
CA LEU A 138 3.49 3.27 2.10
C LEU A 138 2.96 4.47 2.88
N CYS A 139 3.69 5.58 2.79
CA CYS A 139 3.30 6.85 3.37
C CYS A 139 3.21 7.91 2.27
N MET A 140 2.18 8.77 2.36
CA MET A 140 2.01 9.95 1.50
C MET A 140 1.39 11.06 2.34
N GLN A 141 2.18 12.04 2.71
CA GLN A 141 1.84 13.02 3.72
C GLN A 141 2.07 14.44 3.21
N ASN A 142 1.27 15.39 3.68
CA ASN A 142 1.33 16.81 3.36
C ASN A 142 1.79 17.58 4.61
N PRO A 143 3.12 17.77 4.80
CA PRO A 143 3.64 18.46 5.99
C PRO A 143 3.24 19.94 6.10
N LYS A 144 2.78 20.55 5.00
CA LYS A 144 2.28 21.93 4.96
C LYS A 144 0.77 22.05 5.17
N GLY A 145 0.09 20.93 5.39
CA GLY A 145 -1.36 20.90 5.54
C GLY A 145 -1.78 20.65 6.98
N ASP A 146 -2.94 21.19 7.34
CA ASP A 146 -3.57 20.98 8.64
C ASP A 146 -4.72 19.95 8.54
N PHE A 147 -4.98 19.26 9.66
CA PHE A 147 -6.19 18.46 9.79
C PHE A 147 -7.40 19.37 9.92
N SER A 148 -8.55 18.92 9.43
CA SER A 148 -9.82 19.65 9.50
C SER A 148 -10.98 18.71 9.81
N GLU A 149 -12.18 19.24 10.06
CA GLU A 149 -13.38 18.41 10.26
C GLU A 149 -13.70 17.52 9.06
N ASP A 150 -13.47 18.02 7.84
CA ASP A 150 -13.63 17.25 6.60
C ASP A 150 -12.49 16.24 6.37
N ARG A 151 -11.35 16.47 7.03
CA ARG A 151 -10.15 15.66 6.90
C ARG A 151 -9.49 15.43 8.25
N PRO A 152 -10.17 14.70 9.14
CA PRO A 152 -9.66 14.47 10.48
C PRO A 152 -8.45 13.54 10.41
N ARG A 153 -7.64 13.58 11.46
CA ARG A 153 -6.50 12.69 11.63
C ARG A 153 -6.98 11.24 11.72
N LEU A 154 -6.30 10.33 11.05
CA LEU A 154 -6.49 8.89 11.19
C LEU A 154 -5.39 8.28 12.08
N PRO A 155 -5.62 7.09 12.68
CA PRO A 155 -4.57 6.38 13.39
C PRO A 155 -3.27 6.28 12.57
N GLY A 156 -2.13 6.51 13.23
CA GLY A 156 -0.80 6.48 12.60
C GLY A 156 -0.44 7.69 11.73
N GLN A 157 -1.32 8.69 11.56
CA GLN A 157 -0.99 9.88 10.77
C GLN A 157 -0.33 10.98 11.59
N LYS A 158 0.87 11.40 11.16
CA LYS A 158 1.53 12.63 11.63
C LYS A 158 0.99 13.88 10.93
N TYR A 159 0.78 13.79 9.62
CA TYR A 159 0.26 14.88 8.77
C TYR A 159 -0.92 14.41 7.91
N PRO A 160 -1.78 15.31 7.40
CA PRO A 160 -2.83 14.95 6.46
C PRO A 160 -2.23 14.33 5.19
N GLY A 161 -2.97 13.44 4.53
CA GLY A 161 -2.44 12.80 3.32
C GLY A 161 -2.21 13.76 2.13
N LEU A 162 -1.49 13.35 1.09
CA LEU A 162 -1.37 14.16 -0.14
C LEU A 162 -2.60 14.11 -1.06
N GLY A 163 -3.50 13.13 -0.86
CA GLY A 163 -4.60 12.87 -1.80
C GLY A 163 -4.12 12.27 -3.13
N MET A 164 -2.96 11.59 -3.11
CA MET A 164 -2.33 10.99 -4.28
C MET A 164 -2.46 9.45 -4.31
N GLY A 165 -3.27 8.87 -3.42
CA GLY A 165 -3.42 7.41 -3.28
C GLY A 165 -3.75 6.71 -4.58
N GLU A 166 -4.74 7.21 -5.32
CA GLU A 166 -5.13 6.65 -6.63
C GLU A 166 -3.96 6.62 -7.64
N VAL A 167 -3.14 7.68 -7.67
CA VAL A 167 -1.99 7.77 -8.58
C VAL A 167 -0.93 6.75 -8.20
N VAL A 168 -0.58 6.69 -6.92
CA VAL A 168 0.45 5.76 -6.44
C VAL A 168 0.02 4.32 -6.60
N MET A 169 -1.23 3.99 -6.28
CA MET A 169 -1.77 2.64 -6.47
C MET A 169 -1.71 2.21 -7.93
N GLU A 170 -2.10 3.08 -8.87
CA GLU A 170 -2.02 2.75 -10.29
C GLU A 170 -0.57 2.55 -10.76
N ILE A 171 0.36 3.38 -10.28
CA ILE A 171 1.80 3.23 -10.58
C ILE A 171 2.31 1.88 -10.08
N LEU A 172 1.93 1.45 -8.87
CA LEU A 172 2.30 0.15 -8.31
C LEU A 172 1.72 -1.01 -9.13
N ILE A 173 0.44 -0.95 -9.55
CA ILE A 173 -0.17 -1.95 -10.43
C ILE A 173 0.56 -2.04 -11.77
N ILE A 174 0.92 -0.90 -12.36
CA ILE A 174 1.75 -0.86 -13.58
C ILE A 174 3.11 -1.51 -13.35
N MET A 175 3.73 -1.30 -12.18
CA MET A 175 4.99 -1.94 -11.83
C MET A 175 4.84 -3.46 -11.75
N CYS A 176 3.82 -3.98 -11.04
CA CYS A 176 3.51 -5.41 -10.98
C CYS A 176 3.35 -6.02 -12.38
N GLY A 177 2.54 -5.39 -13.24
CA GLY A 177 2.30 -5.88 -14.60
C GLY A 177 3.57 -5.90 -15.46
N ARG A 178 4.45 -4.89 -15.32
CA ARG A 178 5.73 -4.85 -16.05
C ARG A 178 6.70 -5.92 -15.57
N LEU A 179 6.69 -6.20 -14.27
CA LEU A 179 7.52 -7.23 -13.65
C LEU A 179 6.94 -8.64 -13.79
N ARG A 180 5.73 -8.77 -14.36
CA ARG A 180 4.99 -10.04 -14.52
C ARG A 180 4.80 -10.79 -13.20
N THR A 181 4.65 -10.04 -12.10
CA THR A 181 4.31 -10.61 -10.80
C THR A 181 2.81 -10.88 -10.72
N ALA A 182 2.42 -11.85 -9.90
CA ALA A 182 1.04 -12.28 -9.74
C ALA A 182 0.12 -11.24 -9.07
N GLY A 183 0.69 -10.27 -8.36
CA GLY A 183 -0.11 -9.22 -7.72
C GLY A 183 0.70 -8.21 -6.90
N LEU A 184 -0.04 -7.25 -6.34
CA LEU A 184 0.44 -6.32 -5.32
C LEU A 184 -0.13 -6.72 -3.96
N LEU A 185 0.72 -7.11 -3.03
CA LEU A 185 0.35 -7.58 -1.70
C LEU A 185 0.58 -6.46 -0.66
N ASN A 186 -0.32 -6.33 0.31
CA ASN A 186 -0.03 -5.60 1.55
C ASN A 186 -0.77 -6.23 2.74
N THR A 187 -0.39 -5.79 3.94
CA THR A 187 -1.03 -6.15 5.21
C THR A 187 -1.40 -4.85 5.92
N PRO A 188 -2.68 -4.41 5.88
CA PRO A 188 -3.08 -3.11 6.42
C PRO A 188 -3.03 -3.11 7.96
N GLU A 189 -2.22 -2.19 8.51
CA GLU A 189 -2.04 -2.01 9.95
C GLU A 189 -3.31 -1.48 10.65
N HIS A 190 -4.09 -0.66 9.97
CA HIS A 190 -5.33 -0.07 10.49
C HIS A 190 -6.50 -0.33 9.55
N PHE A 191 -7.73 -0.29 10.08
CA PHE A 191 -8.97 -0.49 9.30
C PHE A 191 -9.10 0.43 8.08
N HIS A 192 -8.83 1.74 8.24
CA HIS A 192 -8.93 2.68 7.10
C HIS A 192 -7.98 2.30 5.95
N ASN A 193 -6.81 1.73 6.24
CA ASN A 193 -5.87 1.29 5.22
C ASN A 193 -6.45 0.14 4.39
N ALA A 194 -7.16 -0.79 5.03
CA ALA A 194 -7.89 -1.86 4.33
C ALA A 194 -9.07 -1.30 3.53
N GLN A 195 -9.82 -0.37 4.12
CA GLN A 195 -11.07 0.11 3.55
C GLN A 195 -10.87 1.08 2.37
N MET A 196 -9.90 2.01 2.43
CA MET A 196 -9.70 3.03 1.39
C MET A 196 -9.41 2.44 0.01
N TYR A 197 -8.79 1.27 -0.05
CA TYR A 197 -8.38 0.62 -1.31
C TYR A 197 -9.11 -0.70 -1.59
N SER A 198 -10.19 -0.98 -0.85
CA SER A 198 -10.97 -2.23 -0.95
C SER A 198 -11.63 -2.45 -2.31
N SER A 199 -11.74 -1.42 -3.15
CA SER A 199 -12.19 -1.58 -4.53
C SER A 199 -11.19 -2.34 -5.41
N HIS A 200 -9.92 -2.43 -5.00
CA HIS A 200 -8.85 -3.12 -5.74
C HIS A 200 -8.33 -4.35 -5.01
N PHE A 201 -8.23 -4.25 -3.67
CA PHE A 201 -7.72 -5.34 -2.84
C PHE A 201 -8.81 -6.35 -2.47
N ARG A 202 -8.40 -7.60 -2.32
CA ARG A 202 -9.17 -8.69 -1.73
C ARG A 202 -8.32 -9.38 -0.68
N TYR A 203 -8.88 -9.68 0.49
CA TYR A 203 -8.16 -10.52 1.46
C TYR A 203 -7.98 -11.94 0.91
N ILE A 204 -6.78 -12.50 1.07
CA ILE A 204 -6.48 -13.88 0.66
C ILE A 204 -7.38 -14.85 1.45
N ASP A 205 -7.57 -14.56 2.74
CA ASP A 205 -8.52 -15.24 3.60
C ASP A 205 -9.95 -14.65 3.43
N PRO A 206 -10.93 -15.42 2.94
CA PRO A 206 -12.32 -14.94 2.80
C PRO A 206 -12.97 -14.54 4.13
N VAL A 207 -12.54 -15.09 5.27
CA VAL A 207 -13.07 -14.71 6.60
C VAL A 207 -12.72 -13.24 6.90
N GLU A 208 -11.51 -12.81 6.58
CA GLU A 208 -11.07 -11.43 6.81
C GLU A 208 -11.77 -10.44 5.85
N GLU A 209 -12.05 -10.85 4.62
CA GLU A 209 -12.88 -10.06 3.69
C GLU A 209 -14.31 -9.89 4.23
N GLY A 210 -14.92 -10.98 4.71
CA GLY A 210 -16.26 -10.97 5.31
C GLY A 210 -16.35 -10.08 6.55
N LYS A 211 -15.36 -10.15 7.45
CA LYS A 211 -15.27 -9.26 8.63
C LYS A 211 -15.17 -7.79 8.22
N ARG A 212 -14.33 -7.44 7.24
CA ARG A 212 -14.22 -6.06 6.75
C ARG A 212 -15.58 -5.58 6.22
N LEU A 213 -16.28 -6.40 5.44
CA LEU A 213 -17.62 -6.07 4.94
C LEU A 213 -18.65 -5.90 6.06
N ALA A 214 -18.58 -6.71 7.11
CA ALA A 214 -19.47 -6.61 8.27
C ALA A 214 -19.25 -5.30 9.04
N ILE A 215 -17.99 -4.88 9.24
CA ILE A 215 -17.67 -3.56 9.82
C ILE A 215 -18.31 -2.44 8.97
N VAL A 216 -18.20 -2.53 7.64
CA VAL A 216 -18.81 -1.53 6.74
C VAL A 216 -20.33 -1.52 6.89
N ARG A 217 -20.97 -2.69 6.89
CA ARG A 217 -22.43 -2.84 7.04
C ARG A 217 -22.93 -2.21 8.34
N ASP A 218 -22.29 -2.57 9.46
CA ASP A 218 -22.81 -2.25 10.79
C ASP A 218 -22.41 -0.86 11.28
N LEU A 219 -21.19 -0.41 10.97
CA LEU A 219 -20.64 0.81 11.57
C LEU A 219 -20.63 1.99 10.60
N LEU A 220 -20.28 1.79 9.32
CA LEU A 220 -20.15 2.91 8.37
C LEU A 220 -21.48 3.44 7.85
N SER A 221 -22.60 2.78 8.16
CA SER A 221 -23.95 3.29 7.92
C SER A 221 -24.34 4.40 8.90
N THR A 222 -23.70 4.44 10.08
CA THR A 222 -24.02 5.36 11.18
C THR A 222 -22.89 6.34 11.48
N TYR A 223 -21.64 5.88 11.39
CA TYR A 223 -20.45 6.63 11.77
C TYR A 223 -19.54 6.89 10.58
N LYS A 224 -18.72 7.95 10.65
CA LYS A 224 -17.71 8.23 9.63
C LYS A 224 -16.51 7.29 9.78
N MET A 225 -15.86 6.97 8.67
CA MET A 225 -14.68 6.10 8.65
C MET A 225 -13.55 6.53 9.63
N PRO A 226 -13.25 7.83 9.83
CA PRO A 226 -12.25 8.23 10.81
C PRO A 226 -12.62 7.86 12.25
N GLU A 227 -13.88 8.04 12.64
CA GLU A 227 -14.39 7.67 13.97
C GLU A 227 -14.24 6.16 14.18
N ILE A 228 -14.68 5.36 13.21
CA ILE A 228 -14.58 3.90 13.28
C ILE A 228 -13.12 3.44 13.32
N SER A 229 -12.23 4.10 12.58
CA SER A 229 -10.80 3.75 12.59
C SER A 229 -10.18 3.97 13.95
N TRP A 230 -10.45 5.10 14.61
CA TRP A 230 -9.99 5.37 15.96
C TRP A 230 -10.66 4.47 16.99
N ALA A 231 -11.97 4.24 16.87
CA ALA A 231 -12.68 3.35 17.77
C ALA A 231 -12.11 1.94 17.75
N ILE A 232 -11.80 1.40 16.57
CA ILE A 232 -11.13 0.09 16.43
C ILE A 232 -9.74 0.12 17.07
N ASP A 233 -8.92 1.12 16.77
CA ASP A 233 -7.54 1.26 17.28
C ASP A 233 -7.50 1.36 18.82
N MET A 234 -8.45 2.09 19.39
CA MET A 234 -8.62 2.27 20.83
C MET A 234 -9.36 1.11 21.52
N ASN A 235 -9.68 0.04 20.78
CA ASN A 235 -10.39 -1.15 21.23
C ASN A 235 -11.79 -0.85 21.79
N CYS A 236 -12.53 0.07 21.16
CA CYS A 236 -13.90 0.47 21.49
C CYS A 236 -14.95 -0.21 20.61
N VAL A 237 -14.57 -1.20 19.82
CA VAL A 237 -15.50 -1.96 18.97
C VAL A 237 -15.65 -3.37 19.51
N LEU A 238 -16.87 -3.89 19.45
CA LEU A 238 -17.21 -5.25 19.81
C LEU A 238 -17.64 -6.02 18.56
N MET A 239 -17.28 -7.29 18.49
CA MET A 239 -17.75 -8.26 17.51
C MET A 239 -18.50 -9.37 18.24
N ASN A 240 -19.80 -9.52 17.97
CA ASN A 240 -20.69 -10.46 18.66
C ASN A 240 -20.57 -10.35 20.20
N ASP A 241 -20.68 -9.12 20.71
CA ASP A 241 -20.57 -8.73 22.12
C ASP A 241 -19.24 -9.08 22.81
N ARG A 242 -18.21 -9.40 22.04
CA ARG A 242 -16.85 -9.61 22.54
C ARG A 242 -15.93 -8.52 22.03
N LYS A 243 -14.89 -8.20 22.81
CA LYS A 243 -13.85 -7.24 22.42
C LYS A 243 -13.30 -7.60 21.03
N PHE A 244 -13.38 -6.67 20.09
CA PHE A 244 -12.74 -6.79 18.80
C PHE A 244 -11.39 -6.09 18.81
N GLU A 245 -10.40 -6.71 18.16
CA GLU A 245 -9.06 -6.15 17.96
C GLU A 245 -8.72 -6.32 16.49
N TRP A 246 -8.31 -5.22 15.85
CA TRP A 246 -7.86 -5.28 14.47
C TRP A 246 -6.51 -5.96 14.39
N LYS A 247 -6.43 -6.99 13.55
CA LYS A 247 -5.17 -7.65 13.20
C LYS A 247 -5.02 -7.58 11.69
N GLY A 248 -3.93 -7.00 11.23
CA GLY A 248 -3.63 -6.94 9.81
C GLY A 248 -3.57 -8.35 9.21
N SER A 249 -4.27 -8.56 8.10
CA SER A 249 -4.21 -9.79 7.31
C SER A 249 -3.81 -9.48 5.87
N GLU A 250 -3.27 -10.46 5.17
CA GLU A 250 -2.78 -10.27 3.81
C GLU A 250 -3.94 -10.05 2.82
N GLN A 251 -3.86 -8.94 2.09
CA GLN A 251 -4.74 -8.65 0.96
C GLN A 251 -3.91 -8.37 -0.29
N ILE A 252 -4.49 -8.68 -1.45
CA ILE A 252 -3.80 -8.62 -2.74
C ILE A 252 -4.66 -7.93 -3.80
N ILE A 253 -4.01 -7.18 -4.69
CA ILE A 253 -4.55 -6.84 -6.01
C ILE A 253 -4.11 -7.96 -6.97
N PRO A 254 -5.01 -8.86 -7.39
CA PRO A 254 -4.64 -10.00 -8.23
C PRO A 254 -4.45 -9.56 -9.69
N LEU A 255 -3.26 -9.83 -10.23
CA LEU A 255 -2.93 -9.65 -11.64
C LEU A 255 -2.85 -11.00 -12.38
N ASP A 256 -2.53 -12.07 -11.66
CA ASP A 256 -2.55 -13.43 -12.17
C ASP A 256 -3.98 -13.94 -12.37
N ARG A 257 -4.19 -14.72 -13.43
CA ARG A 257 -5.51 -15.25 -13.80
C ARG A 257 -6.05 -16.21 -12.75
N ASP A 258 -5.22 -17.10 -12.22
CA ASP A 258 -5.68 -18.14 -11.29
C ASP A 258 -6.06 -17.52 -9.94
N LEU A 259 -5.36 -16.46 -9.53
CA LEU A 259 -5.75 -15.65 -8.38
C LEU A 259 -7.09 -14.93 -8.62
N GLN A 260 -7.28 -14.34 -9.80
CA GLN A 260 -8.55 -13.70 -10.15
C GLN A 260 -9.71 -14.70 -10.14
N GLU A 261 -9.50 -15.91 -10.67
CA GLU A 261 -10.49 -16.98 -10.63
C GLU A 261 -10.80 -17.41 -9.19
N TYR A 262 -9.79 -17.51 -8.31
CA TYR A 262 -10.00 -17.80 -6.88
C TYR A 262 -10.94 -16.80 -6.18
N PHE A 263 -10.71 -15.49 -6.36
CA PHE A 263 -11.55 -14.46 -5.74
C PHE A 263 -12.97 -14.37 -6.32
N ASN A 264 -13.21 -14.95 -7.50
CA ASN A 264 -14.53 -15.06 -8.11
C ASN A 264 -15.16 -16.45 -7.91
N ASP A 265 -14.49 -17.36 -7.22
CA ASP A 265 -15.01 -18.71 -6.95
C ASP A 265 -16.23 -18.61 -6.02
N PRO A 266 -17.37 -19.24 -6.37
CA PRO A 266 -18.57 -19.22 -5.53
C PRO A 266 -18.32 -19.67 -4.08
N ARG A 267 -17.33 -20.53 -3.84
CA ARG A 267 -16.99 -21.01 -2.49
C ARG A 267 -16.23 -19.96 -1.67
N TYR A 268 -15.37 -19.17 -2.31
CA TYR A 268 -14.77 -18.00 -1.67
C TYR A 268 -15.87 -17.03 -1.25
N LEU A 269 -16.75 -16.69 -2.20
CA LEU A 269 -17.86 -15.76 -1.98
C LEU A 269 -18.82 -16.26 -0.90
N ALA A 270 -19.13 -17.56 -0.86
CA ALA A 270 -19.98 -18.14 0.18
C ALA A 270 -19.39 -17.96 1.59
N ILE A 271 -18.07 -18.15 1.78
CA ILE A 271 -17.43 -17.94 3.09
C ILE A 271 -17.45 -16.45 3.46
N VAL A 272 -17.23 -15.56 2.49
CA VAL A 272 -17.34 -14.11 2.69
C VAL A 272 -18.76 -13.74 3.15
N GLU A 273 -19.79 -14.25 2.47
CA GLU A 273 -21.20 -14.01 2.79
C GLU A 273 -21.60 -14.60 4.15
N GLU A 274 -21.19 -15.82 4.46
CA GLU A 274 -21.45 -16.47 5.75
C GLU A 274 -20.78 -15.70 6.90
N THR A 275 -19.52 -15.30 6.71
CA THR A 275 -18.79 -14.51 7.72
C THR A 275 -19.41 -13.13 7.90
N LEU A 276 -19.80 -12.48 6.79
CA LEU A 276 -20.53 -11.21 6.81
C LEU A 276 -21.83 -11.36 7.62
N ALA A 277 -22.63 -12.38 7.34
CA ALA A 277 -23.91 -12.61 8.00
C ALA A 277 -23.77 -12.92 9.51
N SER A 278 -22.74 -13.68 9.90
CA SER A 278 -22.53 -14.14 11.28
C SER A 278 -21.68 -13.19 12.16
N SER A 279 -21.02 -12.20 11.57
CA SER A 279 -20.23 -11.21 12.31
C SER A 279 -21.04 -9.92 12.45
N HIS A 280 -21.35 -9.54 13.69
CA HIS A 280 -22.02 -8.28 14.01
C HIS A 280 -21.11 -7.36 14.82
N PHE A 281 -20.91 -6.15 14.32
CA PHE A 281 -20.07 -5.14 14.95
C PHE A 281 -20.92 -4.05 15.58
N ARG A 282 -20.53 -3.61 16.78
CA ARG A 282 -21.10 -2.42 17.40
C ARG A 282 -20.03 -1.60 18.10
N LEU A 283 -20.27 -0.30 18.17
CA LEU A 283 -19.48 0.60 18.99
C LEU A 283 -19.84 0.39 20.46
N ASP A 284 -18.85 0.28 21.32
CA ASP A 284 -19.00 0.44 22.76
C ASP A 284 -19.05 1.94 23.03
N GLU A 285 -20.26 2.51 23.04
CA GLU A 285 -20.48 3.96 23.13
C GLU A 285 -19.93 4.54 24.44
N GLU A 286 -20.11 3.86 25.57
CA GLU A 286 -19.59 4.33 26.86
C GLU A 286 -18.06 4.44 26.81
N LYS A 287 -17.40 3.38 26.35
CA LYS A 287 -15.94 3.37 26.22
C LYS A 287 -15.43 4.35 25.17
N TRP A 288 -16.17 4.53 24.08
CA TRP A 288 -15.84 5.50 23.04
C TRP A 288 -15.92 6.93 23.57
N GLN A 289 -17.00 7.28 24.29
CA GLN A 289 -17.16 8.61 24.88
C GLN A 289 -16.03 8.95 25.86
N GLN A 290 -15.56 7.96 26.64
CA GLN A 290 -14.44 8.13 27.56
C GLN A 290 -13.10 8.37 26.85
N LYS A 291 -12.89 7.74 25.69
CA LYS A 291 -11.57 7.72 25.01
C LYS A 291 -11.42 8.70 23.86
N GLN A 292 -12.49 9.11 23.19
CA GLN A 292 -12.39 9.93 21.97
C GLN A 292 -11.66 11.26 22.21
N GLY A 293 -11.76 11.83 23.42
CA GLY A 293 -11.01 13.04 23.80
C GLY A 293 -9.49 12.84 23.89
N GLU A 294 -9.00 11.60 23.86
CA GLU A 294 -7.57 11.29 23.82
C GLU A 294 -6.99 11.39 22.41
N ILE A 295 -7.82 11.44 21.35
CA ILE A 295 -7.35 11.56 19.96
C ILE A 295 -6.47 12.80 19.79
N ASP A 296 -6.84 13.90 20.43
CA ASP A 296 -6.09 15.15 20.37
C ASP A 296 -4.75 15.08 21.11
N ARG A 297 -4.57 14.13 22.04
CA ARG A 297 -3.28 13.93 22.73
C ARG A 297 -2.24 13.27 21.82
N PHE A 298 -2.67 12.54 20.79
CA PHE A 298 -1.79 12.03 19.73
C PHE A 298 -1.34 13.13 18.74
N ILE A 299 -1.79 14.38 18.89
CA ILE A 299 -1.40 15.52 18.05
C ILE A 299 -0.01 16.06 18.43
N THR A 300 0.44 15.83 19.67
CA THR A 300 1.61 16.50 20.29
C THR A 300 2.89 15.66 20.41
N CYS A 301 2.96 14.48 19.80
CA CYS A 301 4.18 13.64 19.78
C CYS A 301 4.76 13.46 18.38
#